data_AF-A0A1C0ZWZ4-F1
#
_entry.id   AF-A0A1C0ZWZ4-F1
#
_cell.length_a   1.000
_cell.length_b   1.000
_cell.length_c   1.000
_cell.angle_alpha   90.00
_cell.angle_beta   90.00
_cell.angle_gamma   90.00
#
_symmetry.space_group_name_H-M   'P 1'
#
loop_
_entity.id
_entity.type
_entity.pdbx_description
1 polymer ?
#
loop_
_entity_poly.entity_id
_entity_poly.type
_entity_poly.pdbx_seq_one_letter_code
_entity_poly.pdbx_strand_id
1 'polypeptide(L)' 'MPEVTWEVSGGGEQSPPTKKKMVFLTPIKITDNMDDNQKTFFTNYNNMQKELIKAGLMESK' A
#
# COMPACT_ATOMS: atom_id res chain seq x y z
N MET A 1 28.99 19.12 22.27
CA MET A 1 27.87 18.15 22.25
C MET A 1 28.45 16.83 21.78
N PRO A 2 28.24 15.70 22.47
CA PRO A 2 28.79 14.43 22.02
C PRO A 2 28.06 13.96 20.76
N GLU A 3 28.84 13.60 19.74
CA GLU A 3 28.38 13.11 18.45
C GLU A 3 27.92 11.65 18.60
N VAL A 4 26.66 11.37 18.26
CA VAL A 4 26.09 10.03 18.35
C VAL A 4 26.39 9.28 17.06
N THR A 5 27.39 8.39 17.10
CA THR A 5 27.72 7.49 15.99
C THR A 5 26.95 6.19 16.13
N TRP A 6 26.02 5.93 15.19
CA TRP A 6 25.29 4.66 15.11
C TRP A 6 26.13 3.64 14.33
N GLU A 7 26.54 2.56 14.98
CA GLU A 7 27.14 1.40 14.30
C GLU A 7 26.05 0.40 13.94
N VAL A 8 25.87 0.11 12.64
CA VAL A 8 24.93 -0.91 12.18
C VAL A 8 25.61 -2.28 12.33
N SER A 9 25.43 -2.89 13.50
CA SER A 9 25.90 -4.26 13.75
C SER A 9 24.99 -5.26 13.03
N GLY A 10 25.52 -5.92 12.01
CA GLY A 10 24.95 -7.16 11.49
C GLY A 10 24.62 -7.12 10.00
N GLY A 11 25.57 -7.62 9.20
CA GLY A 11 25.31 -8.12 7.85
C GLY A 11 24.42 -9.36 7.89
N GLY A 12 23.14 -9.15 8.15
CA GLY A 12 22.13 -10.12 7.75
C GLY A 12 21.96 -10.00 6.25
N GLU A 13 22.15 -11.10 5.51
CA GLU A 13 21.71 -11.19 4.12
C GLU A 13 20.27 -10.67 4.06
N GLN A 14 20.10 -9.53 3.41
CA GLN A 14 18.81 -8.97 3.12
C GLN A 14 18.14 -9.98 2.19
N SER A 15 17.36 -10.90 2.77
CA SER A 15 16.55 -11.85 1.99
C SER A 15 15.86 -11.01 0.92
N PRO A 16 15.99 -11.35 -0.37
CA PRO A 16 15.39 -10.54 -1.44
C PRO A 16 13.97 -10.33 -1.01
N PRO A 17 13.51 -9.08 -0.84
CA PRO A 17 12.30 -8.82 -0.12
C PRO A 17 11.25 -9.64 -0.83
N THR A 18 10.71 -10.65 -0.14
CA THR A 18 9.59 -11.43 -0.63
C THR A 18 8.42 -10.46 -0.54
N LYS A 19 8.41 -9.47 -1.43
CA LYS A 19 7.40 -8.44 -1.56
C LYS A 19 6.20 -9.20 -2.08
N LYS A 20 5.51 -9.91 -1.20
CA LYS A 20 4.10 -10.23 -1.41
C LYS A 20 3.47 -8.87 -1.65
N LYS A 21 3.23 -8.57 -2.94
CA LYS A 21 2.56 -7.35 -3.34
C LYS A 21 1.26 -7.31 -2.56
N MET A 22 0.94 -6.15 -1.98
CA MET A 22 -0.31 -6.01 -1.25
C MET A 22 -1.45 -6.35 -2.21
N VAL A 23 -2.24 -7.37 -1.87
CA VAL A 23 -3.45 -7.72 -2.61
C VAL A 23 -4.57 -6.90 -2.00
N PHE A 24 -4.89 -5.76 -2.60
CA PHE A 24 -6.15 -5.08 -2.28
C PHE A 24 -7.29 -5.85 -2.92
N LEU A 25 -8.43 -5.83 -2.24
CA LEU A 25 -9.67 -6.38 -2.78
C LEU A 25 -10.00 -5.64 -4.08
N THR A 26 -10.66 -6.35 -5.01
CA THR A 26 -11.16 -5.78 -6.27
C THR A 26 -11.89 -4.44 -6.04
N PRO A 27 -11.86 -3.52 -7.01
CA PRO A 27 -12.47 -2.21 -6.87
C PRO A 27 -13.92 -2.33 -6.41
N ILE A 28 -14.27 -1.54 -5.39
CA ILE A 28 -15.58 -1.60 -4.74
C ILE A 28 -16.56 -0.79 -5.58
N LYS A 29 -17.64 -1.43 -6.04
CA LYS A 29 -18.70 -0.75 -6.78
C LYS A 29 -19.47 0.16 -5.83
N ILE A 30 -19.47 1.45 -6.12
CA ILE A 30 -20.25 2.44 -5.37
C ILE A 30 -21.70 2.32 -5.81
N THR A 31 -22.62 2.20 -4.85
CA THR A 31 -24.08 2.08 -5.09
C THR A 31 -24.82 3.22 -4.43
N ASP A 32 -26.03 3.53 -4.92
CA ASP A 32 -26.85 4.63 -4.38
C ASP A 32 -27.26 4.44 -2.91
N ASN A 33 -27.29 3.20 -2.44
CA ASN A 33 -27.59 2.82 -1.06
C ASN A 33 -26.47 3.17 -0.05
N MET A 34 -25.32 3.65 -0.51
CA MET A 34 -24.21 4.05 0.36
C MET A 34 -24.39 5.48 0.87
N ASP A 35 -24.03 5.72 2.13
CA ASP A 35 -23.95 7.08 2.66
C ASP A 35 -22.78 7.86 2.05
N ASP A 36 -22.78 9.19 2.19
CA ASP A 36 -21.79 10.06 1.55
C ASP A 36 -20.36 9.79 2.05
N ASN A 37 -20.20 9.36 3.30
CA ASN A 37 -18.90 9.01 3.86
C ASN A 37 -18.38 7.70 3.26
N GLN A 38 -19.25 6.70 3.08
CA GLN A 38 -18.94 5.45 2.41
C GLN A 38 -18.58 5.69 0.94
N LYS A 39 -19.37 6.49 0.22
CA LYS A 39 -19.07 6.86 -1.18
C LYS A 39 -17.69 7.51 -1.30
N THR A 40 -17.38 8.44 -0.39
CA THR A 40 -16.08 9.12 -0.35
C THR A 40 -14.94 8.15 -0.06
N PHE A 41 -15.10 7.29 0.95
CA PHE A 41 -14.10 6.30 1.32
C PHE A 41 -13.82 5.33 0.15
N PHE A 42 -14.85 4.76 -0.46
CA PHE A 42 -14.69 3.82 -1.58
C PHE A 42 -14.14 4.48 -2.84
N THR A 43 -14.47 5.75 -3.09
CA THR A 43 -13.85 6.53 -4.17
C THR A 43 -12.35 6.66 -3.95
N ASN A 44 -11.94 7.08 -2.75
CA ASN A 44 -10.53 7.26 -2.39
C ASN A 44 -9.76 5.93 -2.42
N TYR A 45 -10.37 4.86 -1.89
CA TYR A 45 -9.84 3.51 -1.93
C TYR A 45 -9.58 3.04 -3.36
N ASN A 46 -10.58 3.16 -4.25
CA ASN A 46 -10.45 2.77 -5.65
C ASN A 46 -9.40 3.61 -6.40
N ASN A 47 -9.27 4.90 -6.08
CA ASN A 47 -8.25 5.77 -6.66
C ASN A 47 -6.84 5.36 -6.22
N MET A 48 -6.64 5.12 -4.92
CA MET A 48 -5.36 4.64 -4.39
C MET A 48 -4.97 3.30 -5.02
N GLN A 49 -5.91 2.37 -5.15
CA GLN A 49 -5.67 1.09 -5.80
C GLN A 49 -5.17 1.26 -7.24
N LYS A 50 -5.79 2.15 -8.03
CA LYS A 50 -5.37 2.43 -9.41
C LYS A 50 -3.94 2.96 -9.48
N GLU A 51 -3.58 3.91 -8.62
CA GLU A 51 -2.22 4.48 -8.59
C GLU A 51 -1.18 3.44 -8.16
N LEU A 52 -1.51 2.57 -7.19
CA LEU A 52 -0.61 1.51 -6.75
C LEU A 52 -0.41 0.43 -7.83
N ILE A 53 -1.45 0.07 -8.59
CA ILE A 53 -1.34 -0.83 -9.74
C ILE A 53 -0.45 -0.20 -10.81
N LYS A 54 -0.68 1.08 -11.13
CA LYS A 54 0.11 1.84 -12.10
C LYS A 54 1.59 1.92 -11.71
N ALA A 55 1.88 2.04 -10.41
CA ALA A 55 3.24 2.05 -9.88
C ALA A 55 3.91 0.65 -9.83
N GLY A 56 3.20 -0.42 -10.21
CA GLY A 56 3.70 -1.80 -10.12
C GLY A 56 3.88 -2.31 -8.69
N LEU A 57 3.35 -1.57 -7.70
CA LEU A 57 3.38 -1.93 -6.28
C LEU A 57 2.26 -2.90 -5.90
N MET A 58 1.34 -3.14 -6.82
CA MET A 58 0.15 -3.96 -6.67
C MET A 58 -0.08 -4.86 -7.89
N GLU A 59 -0.65 -6.02 -7.65
CA GLU A 59 -1.16 -6.92 -8.69
C GLU A 59 -2.65 -6.70 -8.90
N SER A 60 -3.06 -6.49 -10.16
CA SER A 60 -4.47 -6.63 -10.54
C SER A 60 -4.78 -8.11 -10.60
N LYS A 61 -5.75 -8.57 -9.81
CA LYS A 61 -6.39 -9.87 -10.04
C LYS A 61 -7.35 -9.80 -11.22
#